data_AF-A0A7W8EC74-F1
#
_entry.id   AF-A0A7W8EC74-F1
#
_cell.length_a   1.000
_cell.length_b   1.000
_cell.length_c   1.000
_cell.angle_alpha   90.00
_cell.angle_beta   90.00
_cell.angle_gamma   90.00
#
_symmetry.space_group_name_H-M   'P 1'
#
loop_
_entity.id
_entity.type
_entity.pdbx_description
1 polymer ?
#
loop_
_entity_poly.entity_id
_entity_poly.type
_entity_poly.pdbx_seq_one_letter_code
_entity_poly.pdbx_strand_id
1 'polypeptide(L)'
;MRFATLDDTVLNQWCSYAKSCYGTKTPADLKIAYLSGSEPENDLIVLLDLGIDIANVWAFEQEASLYKAALAKAHALHPSLKVYPGKIETFAASSNMRFDIIYLDFTGALFSAASKPFRALHGILENHALSTLGVLIVNTAEPEQTPDSVDLLARYFQNQLWVEATVYGEKRADGSPIEHYVEGPDSYGFELQKLKSLVEENFGAAYSAFATQYPALYANYIQPAPGVMSDTVAKKRFFNPDQKAMNAEIDRFSNADAFLFIFLAIKLQQTSIQRRGTSNWALTCCYPLTTIPCSISCWDYRRTTERTRGRCSGFS
;
A
#
# COMPACT_ATOMS: atom_id res chain seq x y z
N MET A 1 -26.54 -10.15 23.44
CA MET A 1 -25.07 -10.19 23.29
C MET A 1 -24.51 -9.22 24.34
N ARG A 2 -23.92 -9.71 25.44
CA ARG A 2 -23.25 -8.82 26.41
C ARG A 2 -21.89 -8.49 25.81
N PHE A 3 -21.65 -7.23 25.46
CA PHE A 3 -20.28 -6.79 25.16
C PHE A 3 -19.46 -7.08 26.42
N ALA A 4 -18.45 -7.94 26.30
CA ALA A 4 -17.50 -8.15 27.39
C ALA A 4 -16.90 -6.78 27.72
N THR A 5 -16.98 -6.37 28.98
CA THR A 5 -16.26 -5.20 29.48
C THR A 5 -14.79 -5.40 29.14
N LEU A 6 -14.19 -4.45 28.41
CA LEU A 6 -12.77 -4.47 28.10
C LEU A 6 -11.98 -4.63 29.41
N ASP A 7 -11.17 -5.69 29.49
CA ASP A 7 -10.27 -5.89 30.62
C ASP A 7 -9.01 -5.05 30.41
N ASP A 8 -8.92 -3.95 31.16
CA ASP A 8 -7.76 -3.04 31.14
C ASP A 8 -6.44 -3.77 31.43
N THR A 9 -6.48 -4.91 32.13
CA THR A 9 -5.29 -5.72 32.40
C THR A 9 -4.69 -6.28 31.11
N VAL A 10 -5.52 -6.79 30.21
CA VAL A 10 -5.08 -7.34 28.91
C VAL A 10 -4.51 -6.23 28.03
N LEU A 11 -5.18 -5.08 28.00
CA LEU A 11 -4.70 -3.91 27.26
C LEU A 11 -3.33 -3.44 27.78
N ASN A 12 -3.18 -3.34 29.11
CA ASN A 12 -1.92 -2.92 29.73
C ASN A 12 -0.78 -3.92 29.50
N GLN A 13 -1.07 -5.23 29.51
CA GLN A 13 -0.10 -6.26 29.15
C GLN A 13 0.36 -6.14 27.70
N TRP A 14 -0.59 -5.95 26.77
CA TRP A 14 -0.26 -5.72 25.36
C TRP A 14 0.58 -4.45 25.16
N CYS A 15 0.21 -3.33 25.79
CA CYS A 15 1.00 -2.10 25.73
C CYS A 15 2.41 -2.27 26.30
N SER A 16 2.56 -3.04 27.38
CA SER A 16 3.86 -3.34 27.98
C SER A 16 4.72 -4.21 27.08
N TYR A 17 4.12 -5.24 26.47
CA TYR A 17 4.78 -6.08 25.47
C TYR A 17 5.21 -5.25 24.25
N ALA A 18 4.32 -4.43 23.70
CA ALA A 18 4.62 -3.55 22.58
C ALA A 18 5.80 -2.62 22.90
N LYS A 19 5.79 -1.96 24.07
CA LYS A 19 6.92 -1.14 24.54
C LYS A 19 8.22 -1.93 24.69
N SER A 20 8.15 -3.22 25.05
CA SER A 20 9.33 -4.08 25.13
C SER A 20 9.88 -4.51 23.77
N CYS A 21 9.02 -4.61 22.75
CA CYS A 21 9.41 -4.96 21.39
C CYS A 21 9.94 -3.76 20.60
N TYR A 22 9.37 -2.58 20.84
CA TYR A 22 9.64 -1.38 20.06
C TYR A 22 10.49 -0.39 20.87
N GLY A 23 11.76 -0.25 20.47
CA GLY A 23 12.65 0.77 21.03
C GLY A 23 12.29 2.18 20.54
N THR A 24 12.83 3.19 21.22
CA THR A 24 12.79 4.58 20.72
C THR A 24 14.00 4.83 19.81
N LYS A 25 13.77 5.43 18.64
CA LYS A 25 14.83 5.85 17.71
C LYS A 25 14.88 7.37 17.63
N THR A 26 16.09 7.91 17.62
CA THR A 26 16.33 9.32 17.26
C THR A 26 16.43 9.44 15.73
N PRO A 27 16.30 10.65 15.14
CA PRO A 27 16.49 10.84 13.70
C PRO A 27 17.80 10.24 13.18
N ALA A 28 18.91 10.38 13.92
CA ALA A 28 20.20 9.83 13.55
C ALA A 28 20.22 8.29 13.45
N ASP A 29 19.32 7.59 14.16
CA ASP A 29 19.21 6.13 14.14
C ASP A 29 18.40 5.59 12.96
N LEU A 30 17.68 6.46 12.22
CA LEU A 30 16.77 6.06 11.16
C LEU A 30 17.54 5.70 9.89
N LYS A 31 17.27 4.51 9.36
CA LYS A 31 17.79 4.09 8.05
C LYS A 31 16.82 4.46 6.94
N ILE A 32 17.28 5.25 5.99
CA ILE A 32 16.43 5.79 4.92
C ILE A 32 16.92 5.32 3.55
N ALA A 33 15.99 4.86 2.72
CA ALA A 33 16.19 4.62 1.31
C ALA A 33 15.33 5.56 0.48
N TYR A 34 15.88 6.15 -0.59
CA TYR A 34 15.10 6.93 -1.54
C TYR A 34 15.58 6.75 -2.99
N LEU A 35 14.71 7.09 -3.94
CA LEU A 35 15.05 7.13 -5.38
C LEU A 35 15.68 8.48 -5.71
N SER A 36 16.93 8.47 -6.19
CA SER A 36 17.76 9.68 -6.37
C SER A 36 17.36 10.53 -7.57
N GLY A 37 17.07 9.89 -8.71
CA GLY A 37 17.00 10.59 -9.99
C GLY A 37 18.28 11.37 -10.30
N SER A 38 18.15 12.45 -11.07
CA SER A 38 19.25 13.32 -11.50
C SER A 38 19.77 14.30 -10.43
N GLU A 39 19.07 14.46 -9.31
CA GLU A 39 19.35 15.48 -8.28
C GLU A 39 19.27 14.90 -6.85
N PRO A 40 20.15 13.94 -6.48
CA PRO A 40 20.19 13.35 -5.13
C PRO A 40 20.32 14.37 -3.99
N GLU A 41 20.95 15.51 -4.27
CA GLU A 41 21.26 16.55 -3.29
C GLU A 41 20.02 17.14 -2.62
N ASN A 42 18.90 17.26 -3.36
CA ASN A 42 17.72 17.96 -2.89
C ASN A 42 17.08 17.21 -1.70
N ASP A 43 16.82 15.92 -1.87
CA ASP A 43 16.27 15.08 -0.80
C ASP A 43 17.27 14.93 0.36
N LEU A 44 18.55 14.77 0.03
CA LEU A 44 19.58 14.60 1.05
C LEU A 44 19.67 15.79 2.00
N ILE A 45 19.66 17.03 1.49
CA ILE A 45 19.73 18.24 2.32
C ILE A 45 18.58 18.26 3.33
N VAL A 46 17.35 17.95 2.88
CA VAL A 46 16.18 17.90 3.75
C VAL A 46 16.34 16.83 4.84
N LEU A 47 16.87 15.65 4.50
CA LEU A 47 17.12 14.59 5.48
C LEU A 47 18.17 15.01 6.53
N LEU A 48 19.25 15.68 6.10
CA LEU A 48 20.29 16.16 7.02
C LEU A 48 19.76 17.25 7.96
N ASP A 49 18.94 18.18 7.44
CA ASP A 49 18.30 19.23 8.24
C ASP A 49 17.34 18.66 9.30
N LEU A 50 16.77 17.48 9.05
CA LEU A 50 15.95 16.74 10.01
C LEU A 50 16.77 15.95 11.04
N GLY A 51 18.11 15.98 10.94
CA GLY A 51 19.03 15.32 11.87
C GLY A 51 19.29 13.84 11.55
N ILE A 52 19.01 13.39 10.32
CA ILE A 52 19.35 12.05 9.85
C ILE A 52 20.87 11.97 9.62
N ASP A 53 21.51 10.91 10.12
CA ASP A 53 22.91 10.65 9.81
C ASP A 53 23.06 10.19 8.36
N ILE A 54 23.91 10.87 7.59
CA ILE A 54 24.21 10.51 6.21
C ILE A 54 24.69 9.06 6.05
N ALA A 55 25.37 8.51 7.06
CA ALA A 55 25.80 7.13 7.05
C ALA A 55 24.62 6.15 7.02
N ASN A 56 23.42 6.60 7.39
CA ASN A 56 22.17 5.85 7.38
C ASN A 56 21.27 6.19 6.18
N VAL A 57 21.80 6.86 5.16
CA VAL A 57 21.06 7.20 3.94
C VAL A 57 21.57 6.39 2.74
N TRP A 58 20.64 5.81 1.99
CA TRP A 58 20.87 5.09 0.75
C TRP A 58 20.06 5.72 -0.39
N ALA A 59 20.76 6.15 -1.42
CA ALA A 59 20.18 6.69 -2.64
C ALA A 59 20.27 5.63 -3.75
N PHE A 60 19.17 5.41 -4.47
CA PHE A 60 19.11 4.43 -5.56
C PHE A 60 18.97 5.13 -6.90
N GLU A 61 19.85 4.80 -7.84
CA GLU A 61 19.76 5.25 -9.23
C GLU A 61 19.99 4.06 -10.17
N GLN A 62 18.99 3.78 -11.02
CA GLN A 62 19.02 2.62 -11.91
C GLN A 62 19.66 2.92 -13.27
N GLU A 63 19.62 4.17 -13.73
CA GLU A 63 20.16 4.56 -15.03
C GLU A 63 21.66 4.84 -14.94
N ALA A 64 22.46 4.07 -15.67
CA ALA A 64 23.92 4.19 -15.60
C ALA A 64 24.47 5.58 -16.01
N SER A 65 23.76 6.30 -16.87
CA SER A 65 24.16 7.65 -17.30
C SER A 65 23.92 8.68 -16.20
N LEU A 66 22.73 8.66 -15.59
CA LEU A 66 22.36 9.51 -14.45
C LEU A 66 23.15 9.16 -13.20
N TYR A 67 23.44 7.87 -12.96
CA TYR A 67 24.21 7.42 -11.81
C TYR A 67 25.57 8.10 -11.71
N LYS A 68 26.31 8.25 -12.83
CA LYS A 68 27.62 8.92 -12.80
C LYS A 68 27.50 10.40 -12.45
N ALA A 69 26.47 11.07 -12.97
CA ALA A 69 26.19 12.47 -12.67
C ALA A 69 25.76 12.65 -11.21
N ALA A 70 24.84 11.82 -10.74
CA ALA A 70 24.37 11.76 -9.36
C ALA A 70 25.53 11.50 -8.38
N LEU A 71 26.40 10.53 -8.68
CA LEU A 71 27.57 10.21 -7.86
C LEU A 71 28.54 11.39 -7.78
N ALA A 72 28.83 12.06 -8.91
CA ALA A 72 29.72 13.21 -8.93
C ALA A 72 29.16 14.39 -8.13
N LYS A 73 27.87 14.71 -8.29
CA LYS A 73 27.19 15.76 -7.51
C LYS A 73 27.13 15.42 -6.03
N ALA A 74 26.71 14.21 -5.70
CA ALA A 74 26.61 13.72 -4.33
C ALA A 74 27.98 13.77 -3.64
N HIS A 75 29.05 13.27 -4.27
CA HIS A 75 30.38 13.27 -3.64
C HIS A 75 31.03 14.66 -3.55
N ALA A 76 30.62 15.62 -4.39
CA ALA A 76 31.11 16.99 -4.28
C ALA A 76 30.60 17.66 -2.99
N LEU A 77 29.36 17.40 -2.59
CA LEU A 77 28.74 17.98 -1.39
C LEU A 77 28.92 17.07 -0.16
N HIS A 78 28.81 15.76 -0.37
CA HIS A 78 28.66 14.75 0.66
C HIS A 78 29.34 13.42 0.25
N PRO A 79 30.67 13.30 0.42
CA PRO A 79 31.46 12.13 0.02
C PRO A 79 31.04 10.80 0.65
N SER A 80 30.29 10.83 1.75
CA SER A 80 29.84 9.64 2.49
C SER A 80 28.47 9.11 2.05
N LEU A 81 27.78 9.79 1.12
CA LEU A 81 26.48 9.31 0.63
C LEU A 81 26.64 7.99 -0.12
N LYS A 82 25.81 7.01 0.22
CA LYS A 82 25.78 5.70 -0.46
C LYS A 82 24.83 5.78 -1.64
N VAL A 83 25.37 5.95 -2.84
CA VAL A 83 24.59 5.86 -4.09
C VAL A 83 24.75 4.46 -4.66
N TYR A 84 23.64 3.72 -4.79
CA TYR A 84 23.63 2.37 -5.33
C TYR A 84 23.23 2.37 -6.81
N PRO A 85 24.05 1.79 -7.71
CA PRO A 85 23.72 1.65 -9.12
C PRO A 85 22.78 0.46 -9.33
N GLY A 86 21.48 0.71 -9.36
CA GLY A 86 20.48 -0.31 -9.62
C GLY A 86 19.15 -0.04 -8.94
N LYS A 87 18.27 -1.04 -9.04
CA LYS A 87 16.91 -0.95 -8.51
C LYS A 87 16.85 -1.37 -7.05
N ILE A 88 16.02 -0.67 -6.27
CA ILE A 88 15.84 -0.92 -4.85
C ILE A 88 15.32 -2.35 -4.57
N GLU A 89 14.45 -2.90 -5.41
CA GLU A 89 13.96 -4.28 -5.24
C GLU A 89 15.07 -5.33 -5.43
N THR A 90 16.04 -5.07 -6.31
CA THR A 90 17.17 -5.98 -6.52
C THR A 90 18.15 -5.91 -5.34
N PHE A 91 18.33 -4.71 -4.79
CA PHE A 91 19.09 -4.53 -3.57
C PHE A 91 18.42 -5.25 -2.39
N ALA A 92 17.12 -5.08 -2.21
CA ALA A 92 16.34 -5.74 -1.16
C ALA A 92 16.41 -7.27 -1.26
N ALA A 93 16.38 -7.83 -2.47
CA ALA A 93 16.48 -9.29 -2.67
C ALA A 93 17.88 -9.85 -2.36
N SER A 94 18.94 -9.05 -2.48
CA SER A 94 20.33 -9.49 -2.27
C SER A 94 20.89 -9.12 -0.89
N SER A 95 20.24 -8.21 -0.19
CA SER A 95 20.67 -7.65 1.09
C SER A 95 19.64 -7.94 2.18
N ASN A 96 20.09 -8.32 3.37
CA ASN A 96 19.22 -8.44 4.55
C ASN A 96 18.95 -7.09 5.24
N MET A 97 19.30 -5.98 4.60
CA MET A 97 19.12 -4.66 5.18
C MET A 97 17.66 -4.25 5.18
N ARG A 98 17.24 -3.69 6.32
CA ARG A 98 15.92 -3.09 6.51
C ARG A 98 16.04 -1.59 6.71
N PHE A 99 15.09 -0.88 6.14
CA PHE A 99 14.97 0.57 6.21
C PHE A 99 13.80 0.95 7.11
N ASP A 100 13.97 2.01 7.88
CA ASP A 100 12.89 2.59 8.66
C ASP A 100 11.99 3.46 7.80
N ILE A 101 12.55 4.11 6.80
CA ILE A 101 11.78 4.91 5.83
C ILE A 101 12.25 4.52 4.43
N ILE A 102 11.30 4.21 3.56
CA ILE A 102 11.55 4.09 2.13
C ILE A 102 10.68 5.12 1.42
N TYR A 103 11.32 6.04 0.70
CA TYR A 103 10.65 7.06 -0.11
C TYR A 103 10.82 6.73 -1.59
N LEU A 104 9.72 6.40 -2.26
CA LEU A 104 9.69 6.06 -3.66
C LEU A 104 9.06 7.18 -4.45
N ASP A 105 9.88 8.00 -5.11
CA ASP A 105 9.41 9.07 -5.98
C ASP A 105 9.39 8.60 -7.45
N PHE A 106 8.22 8.19 -7.92
CA PHE A 106 8.05 7.75 -9.30
C PHE A 106 7.44 8.85 -10.17
N THR A 107 8.05 9.07 -11.33
CA THR A 107 7.55 10.00 -12.35
C THR A 107 6.37 9.45 -13.16
N GLY A 108 6.00 8.18 -12.97
CA GLY A 108 4.91 7.52 -13.70
C GLY A 108 3.84 6.96 -12.78
N ALA A 109 2.68 6.68 -13.35
CA ALA A 109 1.59 6.02 -12.65
C ALA A 109 2.00 4.64 -12.09
N LEU A 110 1.43 4.29 -10.94
CA LEU A 110 1.69 3.05 -10.21
C LEU A 110 1.67 1.80 -11.10
N PHE A 111 0.72 1.72 -12.03
CA PHE A 111 0.56 0.65 -13.02
C PHE A 111 0.96 1.07 -14.44
N SER A 112 2.08 1.78 -14.58
CA SER A 112 2.65 2.11 -15.88
C SER A 112 3.39 0.92 -16.51
N ALA A 113 3.17 0.67 -17.80
CA ALA A 113 3.89 -0.36 -18.55
C ALA A 113 5.39 -0.02 -18.76
N ALA A 114 5.73 1.28 -18.80
CA ALA A 114 7.09 1.74 -19.06
C ALA A 114 7.96 1.72 -17.79
N SER A 115 7.53 2.43 -16.74
CA SER A 115 8.31 2.58 -15.50
C SER A 115 8.04 1.47 -14.47
N LYS A 116 6.89 0.78 -14.56
CA LYS A 116 6.46 -0.32 -13.67
C LYS A 116 6.70 -0.09 -12.16
N PRO A 117 6.25 1.05 -11.57
CA PRO A 117 6.46 1.34 -10.15
C PRO A 117 5.97 0.25 -9.19
N PHE A 118 4.86 -0.41 -9.52
CA PHE A 118 4.31 -1.51 -8.73
C PHE A 118 5.32 -2.65 -8.48
N ARG A 119 6.29 -2.88 -9.39
CA ARG A 119 7.30 -3.93 -9.20
C ARG A 119 8.29 -3.60 -8.08
N ALA A 120 8.70 -2.34 -7.98
CA ALA A 120 9.55 -1.90 -6.89
C ALA A 120 8.80 -1.96 -5.57
N LEU A 121 7.55 -1.51 -5.55
CA LEU A 121 6.64 -1.64 -4.39
C LEU A 121 6.51 -3.09 -3.92
N HIS A 122 6.19 -4.02 -4.84
CA HIS A 122 6.06 -5.44 -4.53
C HIS A 122 7.37 -6.00 -4.02
N GLY A 123 8.48 -5.76 -4.72
CA GLY A 123 9.78 -6.28 -4.33
C GLY A 123 10.24 -5.80 -2.94
N ILE A 124 9.92 -4.57 -2.56
CA ILE A 124 10.22 -4.06 -1.20
C ILE A 124 9.45 -4.85 -0.13
N LEU A 125 8.16 -5.12 -0.38
CA LEU A 125 7.29 -5.81 0.56
C LEU A 125 7.58 -7.32 0.62
N GLU A 126 7.80 -7.95 -0.54
CA GLU A 126 8.14 -9.37 -0.68
C GLU A 126 9.49 -9.70 -0.02
N ASN A 127 10.47 -8.82 -0.14
CA ASN A 127 11.79 -9.00 0.48
C ASN A 127 11.88 -8.45 1.91
N HIS A 128 10.75 -8.02 2.50
CA HIS A 128 10.69 -7.49 3.87
C HIS A 128 11.73 -6.40 4.14
N ALA A 129 11.91 -5.48 3.19
CA ALA A 129 12.93 -4.44 3.26
C ALA A 129 12.58 -3.30 4.23
N LEU A 130 11.36 -3.27 4.78
CA LEU A 130 10.95 -2.32 5.82
C LEU A 130 11.19 -2.89 7.22
N SER A 131 11.54 -2.02 8.15
CA SER A 131 11.56 -2.35 9.58
C SER A 131 10.13 -2.56 10.10
N THR A 132 9.99 -3.17 11.28
CA THR A 132 8.67 -3.54 11.83
C THR A 132 7.73 -2.35 12.04
N LEU A 133 8.27 -1.18 12.36
CA LEU A 133 7.55 0.10 12.43
C LEU A 133 8.00 1.05 11.31
N GLY A 134 8.34 0.47 10.15
CA GLY A 134 8.82 1.21 9.01
C GLY A 134 7.70 1.96 8.28
N VAL A 135 8.07 3.01 7.58
CA VAL A 135 7.17 3.84 6.77
C VAL A 135 7.55 3.70 5.30
N LEU A 136 6.58 3.34 4.49
CA LEU A 136 6.69 3.38 3.03
C LEU A 136 5.94 4.59 2.52
N ILE A 137 6.64 5.49 1.84
CA ILE A 137 6.07 6.66 1.20
C ILE A 137 6.21 6.44 -0.31
N VAL A 138 5.10 6.50 -1.03
CA VAL A 138 5.08 6.31 -2.48
C VAL A 138 4.44 7.53 -3.12
N ASN A 139 5.19 8.17 -4.00
CA ASN A 139 4.69 9.22 -4.88
C ASN A 139 4.62 8.67 -6.31
N THR A 140 3.50 8.89 -6.98
CA THR A 140 3.27 8.45 -8.37
C THR A 140 2.49 9.51 -9.13
N ALA A 141 2.76 9.62 -10.43
CA ALA A 141 1.98 10.50 -11.30
C ALA A 141 0.55 9.96 -11.54
N GLU A 142 -0.41 10.87 -11.68
CA GLU A 142 -1.75 10.53 -12.15
C GLU A 142 -1.69 10.05 -13.62
N PRO A 143 -2.32 8.91 -13.96
CA PRO A 143 -2.40 8.44 -15.34
C PRO A 143 -3.38 9.27 -16.16
N GLU A 144 -3.30 9.18 -17.48
CA GLU A 144 -4.34 9.76 -18.34
C GLU A 144 -5.69 9.08 -18.11
N GLN A 145 -6.74 9.89 -17.99
CA GLN A 145 -8.12 9.42 -17.89
C GLN A 145 -8.57 8.81 -19.22
N THR A 146 -8.53 7.47 -19.26
CA THR A 146 -8.98 6.64 -20.38
C THR A 146 -10.09 5.69 -19.92
N PRO A 147 -10.95 5.18 -20.84
CA PRO A 147 -11.98 4.21 -20.47
C PRO A 147 -11.43 2.96 -19.75
N ASP A 148 -10.23 2.52 -20.10
CA ASP A 148 -9.55 1.39 -19.45
C ASP A 148 -9.08 1.73 -18.03
N SER A 149 -8.55 2.94 -17.80
CA SER A 149 -8.15 3.39 -16.46
C SER A 149 -9.35 3.56 -15.52
N VAL A 150 -10.47 4.09 -16.03
CA VAL A 150 -11.74 4.22 -15.29
C VAL A 150 -12.31 2.83 -14.98
N ASP A 151 -12.30 1.90 -15.94
CA ASP A 151 -12.74 0.52 -15.72
C ASP A 151 -11.88 -0.20 -14.67
N LEU A 152 -10.56 -0.01 -14.69
CA LEU A 152 -9.64 -0.55 -13.69
C LEU A 152 -9.99 -0.06 -12.28
N LEU A 153 -10.09 1.26 -12.10
CA LEU A 153 -10.39 1.87 -10.80
C LEU A 153 -11.78 1.46 -10.30
N ALA A 154 -12.81 1.52 -11.16
CA ALA A 154 -14.16 1.12 -10.77
C ALA A 154 -14.22 -0.36 -10.35
N ARG A 155 -13.56 -1.26 -11.09
CA ARG A 155 -13.48 -2.69 -10.70
C ARG A 155 -12.70 -2.90 -9.41
N TYR A 156 -11.64 -2.13 -9.19
CA TYR A 156 -10.86 -2.17 -7.96
C TYR A 156 -11.75 -1.82 -6.76
N PHE A 157 -12.48 -0.70 -6.83
CA PHE A 157 -13.31 -0.21 -5.74
C PHE A 157 -14.60 -1.01 -5.52
N GLN A 158 -15.16 -1.64 -6.57
CA GLN A 158 -16.41 -2.41 -6.46
C GLN A 158 -16.39 -3.42 -5.31
N ASN A 159 -15.25 -4.07 -5.07
CA ASN A 159 -15.13 -5.15 -4.09
C ASN A 159 -14.45 -4.71 -2.78
N GLN A 160 -14.25 -3.40 -2.58
CA GLN A 160 -13.66 -2.90 -1.34
C GLN A 160 -14.74 -2.70 -0.28
N LEU A 161 -14.46 -3.15 0.94
CA LEU A 161 -15.35 -2.92 2.09
C LEU A 161 -15.36 -1.46 2.54
N TRP A 162 -14.20 -0.79 2.38
CA TRP A 162 -14.00 0.59 2.76
C TRP A 162 -13.35 1.33 1.60
N VAL A 163 -13.92 2.48 1.25
CA VAL A 163 -13.48 3.32 0.14
C VAL A 163 -13.36 4.74 0.65
N GLU A 164 -12.39 5.52 0.16
CA GLU A 164 -12.32 6.94 0.51
C GLU A 164 -13.53 7.68 -0.08
N ALA A 165 -14.17 8.56 0.71
CA ALA A 165 -15.39 9.26 0.31
C ALA A 165 -15.21 10.09 -0.98
N THR A 166 -13.99 10.56 -1.25
CA THR A 166 -13.62 11.28 -2.47
C THR A 166 -13.87 10.49 -3.76
N VAL A 167 -13.84 9.15 -3.70
CA VAL A 167 -14.15 8.28 -4.86
C VAL A 167 -15.61 8.47 -5.30
N TYR A 168 -16.51 8.76 -4.37
CA TYR A 168 -17.93 9.04 -4.65
C TYR A 168 -18.21 10.52 -4.92
N GLY A 169 -17.16 11.35 -4.95
CA GLY A 169 -17.27 12.79 -5.15
C GLY A 169 -17.71 13.57 -3.92
N GLU A 170 -17.67 12.96 -2.73
CA GLU A 170 -17.96 13.68 -1.49
C GLU A 170 -16.87 14.72 -1.20
N LYS A 171 -17.32 15.95 -0.93
CA LYS A 171 -16.47 17.10 -0.63
C LYS A 171 -16.98 17.78 0.64
N ARG A 172 -16.07 18.38 1.40
CA ARG A 172 -16.42 19.19 2.56
C ARG A 172 -17.22 20.41 2.10
N ALA A 173 -17.86 21.10 3.03
CA ALA A 173 -18.63 22.30 2.75
C ALA A 173 -17.79 23.43 2.10
N ASP A 174 -16.48 23.42 2.30
CA ASP A 174 -15.51 24.35 1.69
C ASP A 174 -14.98 23.88 0.31
N GLY A 175 -15.46 22.74 -0.19
CA GLY A 175 -15.03 22.14 -1.45
C GLY A 175 -13.74 21.31 -1.37
N SER A 176 -13.11 21.21 -0.19
CA SER A 176 -11.94 20.35 0.01
C SER A 176 -12.32 18.86 -0.01
N PRO A 177 -11.40 17.97 -0.45
CA PRO A 177 -11.63 16.53 -0.46
C PRO A 177 -11.90 15.98 0.95
N ILE A 178 -12.82 15.01 1.05
CA ILE A 178 -13.14 14.31 2.30
C ILE A 178 -12.29 13.05 2.43
N GLU A 179 -11.27 13.11 3.27
CA GLU A 179 -10.27 12.04 3.46
C GLU A 179 -10.69 10.97 4.49
N HIS A 180 -12.00 10.71 4.67
CA HIS A 180 -12.44 9.60 5.53
C HIS A 180 -12.94 8.42 4.71
N TYR A 181 -12.85 7.23 5.30
CA TYR A 181 -13.36 6.00 4.70
C TYR A 181 -14.87 5.88 4.93
N VAL A 182 -15.59 5.60 3.85
CA VAL A 182 -17.01 5.24 3.82
C VAL A 182 -17.17 3.77 3.43
N GLU A 183 -18.39 3.24 3.55
CA GLU A 183 -18.67 1.86 3.16
C GLU A 183 -18.47 1.63 1.65
N GLY A 184 -18.26 0.37 1.30
CA GLY A 184 -18.07 -0.07 -0.07
C GLY A 184 -19.28 0.19 -0.98
N PRO A 185 -19.09 0.14 -2.32
CA PRO A 185 -20.14 0.43 -3.29
C PRO A 185 -21.39 -0.46 -3.12
N ASP A 186 -21.19 -1.71 -2.68
CA ASP A 186 -22.26 -2.68 -2.45
C ASP A 186 -23.23 -2.23 -1.35
N SER A 187 -22.76 -1.54 -0.30
CA SER A 187 -23.61 -0.99 0.77
C SER A 187 -24.55 0.09 0.27
N TYR A 188 -24.13 0.86 -0.74
CA TYR A 188 -24.94 1.90 -1.36
C TYR A 188 -25.79 1.37 -2.54
N GLY A 189 -25.68 0.08 -2.87
CA GLY A 189 -26.35 -0.53 -4.02
C GLY A 189 -25.81 -0.01 -5.35
N PHE A 190 -24.56 0.46 -5.40
CA PHE A 190 -23.96 0.96 -6.63
C PHE A 190 -23.58 -0.19 -7.56
N GLU A 191 -24.24 -0.22 -8.72
CA GLU A 191 -23.79 -1.05 -9.84
C GLU A 191 -22.51 -0.48 -10.46
N LEU A 192 -21.71 -1.36 -11.10
CA LEU A 192 -20.43 -1.00 -11.71
C LEU A 192 -20.53 0.20 -12.67
N GLN A 193 -21.62 0.36 -13.41
CA GLN A 193 -21.79 1.50 -14.32
C GLN A 193 -21.95 2.83 -13.58
N LYS A 194 -22.66 2.82 -12.44
CA LYS A 194 -22.78 4.01 -11.60
C LYS A 194 -21.42 4.34 -10.99
N LEU A 195 -20.68 3.35 -10.51
CA LEU A 195 -19.35 3.54 -9.95
C LEU A 195 -18.36 4.06 -11.00
N LYS A 196 -18.41 3.55 -12.23
CA LYS A 196 -17.61 4.09 -13.36
C LYS A 196 -17.88 5.57 -13.59
N SER A 197 -19.14 5.98 -13.57
CA SER A 197 -19.52 7.39 -13.75
C SER A 197 -18.93 8.26 -12.63
N LEU A 198 -19.02 7.79 -11.36
CA LEU A 198 -18.45 8.50 -10.21
C LEU A 198 -16.92 8.60 -10.27
N VAL A 199 -16.25 7.52 -10.66
CA VAL A 199 -14.79 7.49 -10.85
C VAL A 199 -14.40 8.40 -12.01
N GLU A 200 -15.15 8.44 -13.10
CA GLU A 200 -14.87 9.31 -14.25
C GLU A 200 -15.01 10.79 -13.89
N GLU A 201 -16.02 11.14 -13.09
CA GLU A 201 -16.24 12.51 -12.58
C GLU A 201 -15.17 12.93 -11.56
N ASN A 202 -14.62 11.99 -10.79
CA ASN A 202 -13.68 12.24 -9.68
C ASN A 202 -12.33 11.55 -9.87
N PHE A 203 -11.87 11.42 -11.11
CA PHE A 203 -10.77 10.52 -11.49
C PHE A 203 -9.50 10.71 -10.68
N GLY A 204 -9.01 11.94 -10.52
CA GLY A 204 -7.77 12.18 -9.79
C GLY A 204 -7.86 11.82 -8.31
N ALA A 205 -9.00 12.11 -7.67
CA ALA A 205 -9.21 11.72 -6.29
C ALA A 205 -9.36 10.20 -6.14
N ALA A 206 -10.06 9.55 -7.07
CA ALA A 206 -10.17 8.10 -7.11
C ALA A 206 -8.81 7.42 -7.34
N TYR A 207 -7.96 7.99 -8.19
CA TYR A 207 -6.61 7.49 -8.41
C TYR A 207 -5.71 7.69 -7.18
N SER A 208 -5.80 8.83 -6.51
CA SER A 208 -5.10 9.09 -5.25
C SER A 208 -5.48 8.07 -4.16
N ALA A 209 -6.78 7.87 -3.95
CA ALA A 209 -7.30 6.88 -3.01
C ALA A 209 -6.78 5.46 -3.34
N PHE A 210 -6.76 5.11 -4.63
CA PHE A 210 -6.20 3.85 -5.11
C PHE A 210 -4.71 3.71 -4.83
N ALA A 211 -3.91 4.74 -5.12
CA ALA A 211 -2.47 4.74 -4.90
C ALA A 211 -2.10 4.59 -3.41
N THR A 212 -2.96 5.04 -2.49
CA THR A 212 -2.81 4.83 -1.05
C THR A 212 -3.32 3.46 -0.59
N GLN A 213 -4.50 3.04 -1.05
CA GLN A 213 -5.15 1.80 -0.58
C GLN A 213 -4.47 0.54 -1.14
N TYR A 214 -3.98 0.59 -2.38
CA TYR A 214 -3.38 -0.58 -3.04
C TYR A 214 -2.15 -1.13 -2.32
N PRO A 215 -1.12 -0.33 -1.96
CA PRO A 215 0.03 -0.79 -1.19
C PRO A 215 -0.37 -1.47 0.13
N ALA A 216 -1.32 -0.88 0.85
CA ALA A 216 -1.80 -1.43 2.11
C ALA A 216 -2.52 -2.77 1.91
N LEU A 217 -3.39 -2.86 0.89
CA LEU A 217 -4.09 -4.10 0.57
C LEU A 217 -3.10 -5.19 0.15
N TYR A 218 -2.13 -4.85 -0.70
CA TYR A 218 -1.12 -5.80 -1.16
C TYR A 218 -0.27 -6.30 0.02
N ALA A 219 0.23 -5.42 0.88
CA ALA A 219 1.05 -5.79 2.04
C ALA A 219 0.30 -6.68 3.04
N ASN A 220 -0.99 -6.43 3.28
CA ASN A 220 -1.76 -7.14 4.31
C ASN A 220 -2.40 -8.45 3.81
N TYR A 221 -2.86 -8.49 2.56
CA TYR A 221 -3.66 -9.61 2.07
C TYR A 221 -2.97 -10.42 0.98
N ILE A 222 -2.24 -9.77 0.06
CA ILE A 222 -1.70 -10.43 -1.13
C ILE A 222 -0.32 -11.01 -0.84
N GLN A 223 0.63 -10.19 -0.37
CA GLN A 223 2.02 -10.58 -0.15
C GLN A 223 2.18 -11.77 0.83
N PRO A 224 1.43 -11.88 1.94
CA PRO A 224 1.59 -13.00 2.85
C PRO A 224 1.13 -14.35 2.27
N ALA A 225 0.20 -14.33 1.31
CA ALA A 225 -0.42 -15.55 0.80
C ALA A 225 0.61 -16.47 0.10
N PRO A 226 1.44 -16.01 -0.87
CA PRO A 226 2.52 -16.82 -1.43
C PRO A 226 3.49 -17.38 -0.37
N GLY A 227 3.81 -16.61 0.67
CA GLY A 227 4.68 -17.05 1.77
C GLY A 227 4.10 -18.25 2.52
N VAL A 228 2.82 -18.18 2.90
CA VAL A 228 2.12 -19.29 3.56
C VAL A 228 1.92 -20.49 2.63
N MET A 229 1.61 -20.23 1.36
CA MET A 229 1.26 -21.26 0.39
C MET A 229 2.46 -22.03 -0.16
N SER A 230 3.63 -21.41 -0.19
CA SER A 230 4.89 -22.04 -0.60
C SER A 230 5.47 -22.95 0.49
N ASP A 231 5.25 -22.63 1.76
CA ASP A 231 5.71 -23.44 2.90
C ASP A 231 4.73 -24.60 3.18
N THR A 232 5.22 -25.84 3.07
CA THR A 232 4.39 -27.04 3.25
C THR A 232 3.80 -27.16 4.66
N VAL A 233 4.53 -26.73 5.69
CA VAL A 233 4.08 -26.79 7.08
C VAL A 233 3.06 -25.69 7.35
N ALA A 234 3.36 -24.45 6.95
CA ALA A 234 2.43 -23.33 7.10
C ALA A 234 1.13 -23.64 6.35
N LYS A 235 1.23 -24.06 5.09
CA LYS A 235 0.09 -24.47 4.28
C LYS A 235 -0.76 -25.55 4.93
N LYS A 236 -0.17 -26.61 5.49
CA LYS A 236 -0.93 -27.66 6.20
C LYS A 236 -1.58 -27.17 7.50
N ARG A 237 -0.96 -26.20 8.18
CA ARG A 237 -1.49 -25.62 9.42
C ARG A 237 -2.64 -24.66 9.17
N PHE A 238 -2.54 -23.84 8.13
CA PHE A 238 -3.58 -22.87 7.76
C PHE A 238 -4.68 -23.50 6.90
N PHE A 239 -4.36 -24.52 6.10
CA PHE A 239 -5.30 -25.19 5.19
C PHE A 239 -5.27 -26.70 5.39
N ASN A 240 -6.41 -27.27 5.80
CA ASN A 240 -6.63 -28.73 5.88
C ASN A 240 -6.78 -29.32 4.45
N PRO A 241 -6.55 -30.63 4.24
CA PRO A 241 -5.99 -31.15 3.00
C PRO A 241 -7.07 -31.40 1.92
N ASP A 242 -7.32 -30.40 1.08
CA ASP A 242 -7.51 -30.68 -0.34
C ASP A 242 -6.33 -30.07 -1.14
N GLN A 243 -5.20 -30.75 -1.00
CA GLN A 243 -3.90 -30.31 -1.52
C GLN A 243 -3.94 -30.08 -3.04
N LYS A 244 -4.85 -30.78 -3.76
CA LYS A 244 -4.91 -30.79 -5.23
C LYS A 244 -5.60 -29.55 -5.78
N ALA A 245 -6.75 -29.17 -5.22
CA ALA A 245 -7.44 -27.93 -5.56
C ALA A 245 -6.59 -26.70 -5.18
N MET A 246 -5.94 -26.75 -4.02
CA MET A 246 -5.09 -25.66 -3.53
C MET A 246 -3.81 -25.47 -4.35
N ASN A 247 -3.13 -26.55 -4.76
CA ASN A 247 -1.94 -26.45 -5.63
C ASN A 247 -2.28 -25.79 -6.97
N ALA A 248 -3.44 -26.11 -7.55
CA ALA A 248 -3.89 -25.51 -8.80
C ALA A 248 -4.12 -23.99 -8.69
N GLU A 249 -4.57 -23.49 -7.54
CA GLU A 249 -4.70 -22.04 -7.32
C GLU A 249 -3.34 -21.37 -7.03
N ILE A 250 -2.43 -22.03 -6.34
CA ILE A 250 -1.08 -21.49 -6.05
C ILE A 250 -0.31 -21.26 -7.34
N ASP A 251 -0.34 -22.20 -8.27
CA ASP A 251 0.30 -22.05 -9.57
C ASP A 251 -0.27 -20.86 -10.36
N ARG A 252 -1.54 -20.49 -10.12
CA ARG A 252 -2.16 -19.29 -10.71
C ARG A 252 -1.71 -18.00 -10.02
N PHE A 253 -1.62 -17.97 -8.68
CA PHE A 253 -1.20 -16.78 -7.94
C PHE A 253 0.29 -16.48 -8.07
N SER A 254 1.13 -17.50 -8.24
CA SER A 254 2.59 -17.38 -8.25
C SER A 254 3.16 -16.78 -9.54
N ASN A 255 2.32 -16.62 -10.58
CA ASN A 255 2.75 -16.09 -11.87
C ASN A 255 2.18 -14.67 -12.06
N ALA A 256 3.06 -13.66 -12.00
CA ALA A 256 2.69 -12.25 -12.16
C ALA A 256 1.95 -11.97 -13.49
N ASP A 257 2.22 -12.75 -14.54
CA ASP A 257 1.55 -12.63 -15.83
C ASP A 257 0.15 -13.29 -15.83
N ALA A 258 -0.10 -14.27 -14.96
CA ALA A 258 -1.41 -14.93 -14.84
C ALA A 258 -2.48 -14.00 -14.23
N PHE A 259 -2.09 -13.08 -13.34
CA PHE A 259 -2.97 -12.02 -12.85
C PHE A 259 -3.49 -11.12 -13.98
N LEU A 260 -2.62 -10.80 -14.95
CA LEU A 260 -2.99 -10.01 -16.13
C LEU A 260 -3.95 -10.79 -17.05
N PHE A 261 -3.73 -12.10 -17.21
CA PHE A 261 -4.59 -12.98 -18.01
C PHE A 261 -6.00 -13.13 -17.44
N ILE A 262 -6.19 -13.13 -16.11
CA ILE A 262 -7.53 -13.17 -15.50
C ILE A 262 -8.29 -11.88 -15.80
N PHE A 263 -7.63 -10.72 -15.70
CA PHE A 263 -8.23 -9.43 -16.08
C PHE A 263 -8.64 -9.41 -17.57
N LEU A 264 -7.82 -9.98 -18.45
CA LEU A 264 -8.11 -10.14 -19.88
C LEU A 264 -9.18 -11.20 -20.18
N ALA A 265 -9.22 -12.30 -19.44
CA ALA A 265 -10.20 -13.37 -19.60
C ALA A 265 -11.61 -12.94 -19.16
N ILE A 266 -11.71 -12.08 -18.14
CA ILE A 266 -12.97 -11.44 -17.74
C ILE A 266 -13.50 -10.52 -18.86
N LYS A 267 -12.63 -9.82 -19.61
CA LYS A 267 -13.02 -9.07 -20.82
C LYS A 267 -13.60 -10.01 -21.91
N LEU A 268 -13.02 -11.19 -22.11
CA LEU A 268 -13.51 -12.17 -23.09
C LEU A 268 -14.84 -12.83 -22.67
N GLN A 269 -15.03 -13.16 -21.39
CA GLN A 269 -16.31 -13.69 -20.92
C GLN A 269 -17.46 -12.67 -21.04
N GLN A 270 -17.22 -11.38 -20.76
CA GLN A 270 -18.25 -10.35 -20.92
C GLN A 270 -18.67 -10.15 -22.40
N THR A 271 -17.75 -10.28 -23.35
CA THR A 271 -18.09 -10.24 -24.79
C THR A 271 -18.85 -11.47 -25.31
N SER A 272 -18.70 -12.63 -24.66
CA SER A 272 -19.43 -13.86 -25.03
C SER A 272 -20.83 -13.94 -24.41
N ILE A 273 -21.03 -13.33 -23.23
CA ILE A 273 -22.34 -13.23 -22.57
C ILE A 273 -23.28 -12.28 -23.33
N GLN A 274 -22.78 -11.18 -23.91
CA GLN A 274 -23.59 -10.33 -24.80
C GLN A 274 -24.03 -11.00 -26.11
N ARG A 275 -23.38 -12.11 -26.53
CA ARG A 275 -23.76 -12.86 -27.74
C ARG A 275 -24.74 -14.01 -27.48
N ARG A 276 -25.07 -14.33 -26.21
CA ARG A 276 -26.06 -15.37 -25.86
C ARG A 276 -27.19 -14.76 -25.04
N GLY A 277 -27.95 -13.89 -25.69
CA GLY A 277 -29.30 -13.55 -25.24
C GLY A 277 -30.22 -14.76 -25.38
N THR A 278 -31.10 -14.92 -24.40
CA THR A 278 -32.23 -15.88 -24.29
C THR A 278 -31.89 -17.28 -23.74
N SER A 279 -31.95 -17.44 -22.42
CA SER A 279 -32.90 -18.35 -21.74
C SER A 279 -32.67 -18.33 -20.21
N ASN A 280 -33.79 -18.23 -19.48
CA ASN A 280 -33.91 -18.36 -18.03
C ASN A 280 -33.09 -19.53 -17.48
N TRP A 281 -32.33 -19.33 -16.40
CA TRP A 281 -32.32 -20.18 -15.21
C TRP A 281 -31.74 -19.38 -14.03
N ALA A 282 -32.54 -19.26 -12.96
CA ALA A 282 -32.12 -18.83 -11.65
C ALA A 282 -31.19 -19.88 -11.03
N LEU A 283 -30.07 -19.45 -10.45
CA LEU A 283 -29.32 -20.24 -9.46
C LEU A 283 -28.55 -19.28 -8.56
N THR A 284 -29.19 -18.98 -7.43
CA THR A 284 -28.64 -18.36 -6.24
C THR A 284 -27.55 -19.28 -5.68
N CYS A 285 -26.31 -18.79 -5.56
CA CYS A 285 -25.25 -19.47 -4.82
C CYS A 285 -24.96 -18.66 -3.55
N CYS A 286 -25.58 -19.08 -2.44
CA CYS A 286 -25.24 -18.64 -1.10
C CYS A 286 -23.91 -19.28 -0.68
N TYR A 287 -22.93 -18.47 -0.27
CA TYR A 287 -21.82 -18.92 0.58
C TYR A 287 -21.96 -18.27 1.97
N PRO A 288 -21.84 -19.03 3.07
CA PRO A 288 -21.90 -18.48 4.41
C PRO A 288 -20.50 -18.00 4.82
N LEU A 289 -20.29 -16.69 4.87
CA LEU A 289 -19.13 -16.10 5.55
C LEU A 289 -19.55 -15.75 6.98
N THR A 290 -19.17 -16.61 7.91
CA THR A 290 -19.21 -16.31 9.35
C THR A 290 -18.16 -15.25 9.65
N THR A 291 -18.62 -14.03 9.92
CA THR A 291 -17.83 -12.87 10.33
C THR A 291 -17.61 -12.89 11.85
N ILE A 292 -16.37 -12.61 12.27
CA ILE A 292 -16.06 -12.07 13.60
C ILE A 292 -15.69 -10.59 13.37
N PRO A 293 -16.39 -9.63 13.98
CA PRO A 293 -16.05 -8.22 13.80
C PRO A 293 -14.88 -7.86 14.73
N CYS A 294 -13.73 -7.52 14.14
CA CYS A 294 -12.68 -6.82 14.87
C CYS A 294 -12.83 -5.32 14.58
N SER A 295 -13.39 -4.59 15.54
CA SER A 295 -13.43 -3.12 15.50
C SER A 295 -12.10 -2.59 16.00
N ILE A 296 -11.31 -2.01 15.09
CA ILE A 296 -10.17 -1.17 15.45
C ILE A 296 -10.48 0.22 14.89
N SER A 297 -10.87 1.11 15.81
CA SER A 297 -10.98 2.54 15.58
C SER A 297 -9.61 3.09 15.17
N CYS A 298 -9.52 3.69 13.98
CA CYS A 298 -8.36 4.48 13.58
C CYS A 298 -8.18 5.65 14.54
N TRP A 299 -7.01 5.71 15.17
CA TRP A 299 -6.56 6.85 15.95
C TRP A 299 -6.11 7.95 15.00
N ASP A 300 -6.77 9.09 15.12
CA ASP A 300 -6.51 10.34 14.43
C ASP A 300 -5.17 10.92 14.94
N TYR A 301 -4.16 10.99 14.07
CA TYR A 301 -2.83 11.52 14.40
C TYR A 301 -2.49 12.68 13.48
N ARG A 302 -2.91 13.90 13.83
CA ARG A 302 -2.06 15.11 13.75
C ARG A 302 -2.71 16.40 14.31
N ARG A 303 -1.88 17.06 15.13
CA ARG A 303 -1.78 18.51 15.43
C ARG A 303 -2.90 19.18 16.21
N THR A 304 -2.69 19.25 17.53
CA THR A 304 -3.00 20.44 18.33
C THR A 304 -1.72 21.19 18.68
N THR A 305 -1.33 22.13 17.82
CA THR A 305 -0.52 23.29 18.22
C THR A 305 -1.44 24.49 18.24
N GLU A 306 -1.94 24.87 19.42
CA GLU A 306 -1.92 26.24 19.95
C GLU A 306 -2.78 26.40 21.21
N ARG A 307 -2.16 27.05 22.20
CA ARG A 307 -2.75 27.90 23.25
C ARG A 307 -3.75 27.27 24.23
N THR A 308 -3.23 26.88 25.40
CA THR A 308 -3.78 27.38 26.68
C THR A 308 -2.66 27.60 27.68
N ARG A 309 -2.47 28.88 28.05
CA ARG A 309 -1.85 29.27 29.32
C ARG A 309 -2.77 28.79 30.44
N GLY A 310 -2.25 28.00 31.37
CA GLY A 310 -2.98 27.63 32.58
C GLY A 310 -2.05 26.93 33.56
N ARG A 311 -1.60 27.67 34.57
CA ARG A 311 -0.94 27.13 35.76
C ARG A 311 -1.78 25.99 36.35
N CYS A 312 -1.14 24.90 36.75
CA CYS A 312 -1.45 24.26 38.03
C CYS A 312 -0.20 23.57 38.58
N SER A 313 0.10 23.97 39.81
CA SER A 313 1.13 23.50 40.74
C SER A 313 1.03 22.01 41.05
N GLY A 314 2.17 21.43 41.43
CA GLY A 314 2.35 19.99 41.60
C GLY A 314 1.57 19.34 42.73
N PHE A 315 1.70 18.02 42.78
CA PHE A 315 1.66 17.22 43.99
C PHE A 315 2.62 16.04 43.81
N SER A 316 3.32 15.79 44.92
CA SER A 316 4.22 14.70 45.32
C SER A 316 4.10 13.36 44.61
#